data_AF-A0A2G9LYM4-F1
#
_entry.id   AF-A0A2G9LYM4-F1
#
_cell.length_a   1.000
_cell.length_b   1.000
_cell.length_c   1.000
_cell.angle_alpha   90.00
_cell.angle_beta   90.00
_cell.angle_gamma   90.00
#
_symmetry.space_group_name_H-M   'P 1'
#
loop_
_entity.id
_entity.type
_entity.pdbx_description
1 polymer ?
#
loop_
_entity_poly.entity_id
_entity_poly.type
_entity_poly.pdbx_seq_one_letter_code
_entity_poly.pdbx_strand_id
1 'polypeptide(L)'
;MKIKEVQAGVKLTKNYDSYQASLVAEIETGENSEEVGEALMEKALVIVSKKLELKKRPTLDEPSEIEIGAAWFDKKSKEKLSVKYSKDGKWKNMNIEDLEKIKDGYRQKTGEGIFIFRKIPDEKRMNYKMPAFRIYKLEENN
;
A
#
# COMPACT_ATOMS: atom_id res chain seq x y z
N MET A 1 -32.35 2.68 33.34
CA MET A 1 -31.13 1.92 33.01
C MET A 1 -30.05 2.90 32.58
N LYS A 2 -28.81 2.78 33.08
CA LYS A 2 -27.65 3.50 32.52
C LYS A 2 -27.01 2.57 31.49
N ILE A 3 -27.30 2.78 30.22
CA ILE A 3 -26.61 2.11 29.12
C ILE A 3 -25.21 2.71 29.09
N LYS A 4 -24.18 1.86 29.15
CA LYS A 4 -22.80 2.27 28.88
C LYS A 4 -22.47 1.83 27.46
N GLU A 5 -21.61 2.56 26.78
CA GLU A 5 -21.15 2.22 25.44
C GLU A 5 -19.70 1.77 25.50
N VAL A 6 -19.35 0.77 24.70
CA VAL A 6 -17.98 0.31 24.49
C VAL A 6 -17.66 0.44 23.00
N GLN A 7 -16.53 1.08 22.70
CA GLN A 7 -16.03 1.25 21.34
C GLN A 7 -14.66 0.59 21.19
N ALA A 8 -14.47 -0.18 20.11
CA ALA A 8 -13.17 -0.72 19.73
C ALA A 8 -12.93 -0.50 18.24
N GLY A 9 -11.67 -0.27 17.86
CA GLY A 9 -11.31 -0.03 16.46
C GLY A 9 -9.91 -0.51 16.11
N VAL A 10 -9.76 -0.98 14.87
CA VAL A 10 -8.50 -1.46 14.31
C VAL A 10 -8.17 -0.64 13.07
N LYS A 11 -6.91 -0.19 12.97
CA LYS A 11 -6.34 0.45 11.79
C LYS A 11 -5.11 -0.31 11.34
N LEU A 12 -5.14 -0.87 10.13
CA LEU A 12 -3.99 -1.50 9.49
C LEU A 12 -3.56 -0.70 8.28
N THR A 13 -2.27 -0.44 8.17
CA THR A 13 -1.68 0.29 7.04
C THR A 13 -0.75 -0.66 6.28
N LYS A 14 -0.98 -0.83 4.99
CA LYS A 14 -0.12 -1.63 4.10
C LYS A 14 -0.01 -0.93 2.75
N ASN A 15 1.21 -0.81 2.21
CA ASN A 15 1.47 -0.21 0.90
C ASN A 15 0.79 1.17 0.72
N TYR A 16 0.83 2.02 1.75
CA TYR A 16 0.21 3.37 1.78
C TYR A 16 -1.33 3.38 1.76
N ASP A 17 -1.97 2.23 1.64
CA ASP A 17 -3.40 2.07 1.89
C ASP A 17 -3.66 1.90 3.39
N SER A 18 -4.65 2.62 3.90
CA SER A 18 -5.12 2.50 5.29
C SER A 18 -6.49 1.85 5.31
N TYR A 19 -6.65 0.82 6.13
CA TYR A 19 -7.89 0.11 6.34
C TYR A 19 -8.30 0.26 7.79
N GLN A 20 -9.52 0.71 8.01
CA GLN A 20 -10.04 0.95 9.35
C GLN A 20 -11.42 0.32 9.50
N ALA A 21 -11.67 -0.22 10.69
CA ALA A 21 -12.99 -0.57 11.18
C ALA A 21 -13.09 -0.09 12.63
N SER A 22 -14.21 0.53 12.98
CA SER A 22 -14.57 0.90 14.34
C SER A 22 -15.97 0.37 14.59
N LEU A 23 -16.15 -0.32 15.71
CA LEU A 23 -17.42 -0.91 16.11
C LEU A 23 -17.79 -0.37 17.50
N VAL A 24 -19.09 -0.21 17.74
CA VAL A 24 -19.66 0.26 18.99
C VAL A 24 -20.70 -0.77 19.44
N ALA A 25 -20.72 -1.07 20.73
CA ALA A 25 -21.79 -1.84 21.36
C ALA A 25 -22.32 -1.13 22.61
N GLU A 26 -23.62 -1.25 22.81
CA GLU A 26 -24.28 -0.92 24.07
C GLU A 26 -24.11 -2.09 25.03
N ILE A 27 -23.76 -1.82 26.28
CA ILE A 27 -23.65 -2.84 27.33
C ILE A 27 -24.74 -2.67 28.38
N GLU A 28 -25.36 -3.79 28.74
CA GLU A 28 -26.38 -3.91 29.77
C GLU A 28 -25.77 -3.96 31.18
N THR A 29 -26.62 -3.84 32.20
CA THR A 29 -26.17 -3.82 33.60
C THR A 29 -25.74 -5.24 34.02
N GLY A 30 -24.42 -5.47 34.13
CA GLY A 30 -23.85 -6.75 34.55
C GLY A 30 -22.86 -7.34 33.54
N GLU A 31 -22.77 -6.78 32.32
CA GLU A 31 -21.80 -7.20 31.32
C GLU A 31 -20.39 -6.65 31.61
N ASN A 32 -19.37 -7.47 31.34
CA ASN A 32 -17.97 -7.08 31.45
C ASN A 32 -17.56 -6.27 30.20
N SER A 33 -17.23 -4.99 30.41
CA SER A 33 -16.80 -4.10 29.33
C SER A 33 -15.54 -4.56 28.61
N GLU A 34 -14.64 -5.29 29.27
CA GLU A 34 -13.41 -5.81 28.66
C GLU A 34 -13.72 -6.94 27.68
N GLU A 35 -14.54 -7.91 28.08
CA GLU A 35 -14.95 -9.03 27.22
C GLU A 35 -15.71 -8.53 25.97
N VAL A 36 -16.60 -7.55 26.15
CA VAL A 36 -17.31 -6.92 25.03
C VAL A 36 -16.34 -6.16 24.12
N GLY A 37 -15.35 -5.46 24.69
CA GLY A 37 -14.31 -4.77 23.95
C GLY A 37 -13.43 -5.71 23.12
N GLU A 38 -13.02 -6.85 23.68
CA GLU A 38 -12.23 -7.88 22.98
C GLU A 38 -13.02 -8.47 21.81
N ALA A 39 -14.29 -8.83 22.02
CA ALA A 39 -15.16 -9.36 20.97
C ALA A 39 -15.37 -8.35 19.83
N LEU A 40 -15.48 -7.05 20.14
CA LEU A 40 -15.55 -5.98 19.13
C LEU A 40 -14.22 -5.86 18.37
N MET A 41 -13.09 -6.01 19.04
CA MET A 41 -11.77 -5.92 18.41
C MET A 41 -11.51 -7.09 17.45
N GLU A 42 -11.89 -8.32 17.81
CA GLU A 42 -11.81 -9.48 16.91
C GLU A 42 -12.66 -9.27 15.64
N LYS A 43 -13.90 -8.80 15.80
CA LYS A 43 -14.79 -8.50 14.66
C LYS A 43 -14.20 -7.39 13.77
N ALA A 44 -13.66 -6.34 14.36
CA ALA A 44 -12.99 -5.27 13.62
C ALA A 44 -11.78 -5.81 12.83
N LEU A 45 -10.99 -6.71 13.43
CA LEU A 45 -9.85 -7.36 12.79
C LEU A 45 -10.29 -8.22 11.58
N VAL A 46 -11.37 -8.98 11.71
CA VAL A 46 -11.94 -9.78 10.61
C VAL A 46 -12.38 -8.88 9.45
N ILE A 47 -13.08 -7.77 9.73
CA ILE A 47 -13.52 -6.81 8.71
C ILE A 47 -12.33 -6.23 7.94
N VAL A 48 -11.29 -5.82 8.67
CA VAL A 48 -10.09 -5.23 8.08
C VAL A 48 -9.31 -6.28 7.26
N SER A 49 -9.16 -7.50 7.79
CA SER A 49 -8.46 -8.59 7.12
C SER A 49 -9.16 -9.00 5.82
N LYS A 50 -10.49 -9.12 5.84
CA LYS A 50 -11.29 -9.40 4.63
C LYS A 50 -11.15 -8.30 3.58
N LYS A 51 -11.14 -7.02 3.98
CA LYS A 51 -10.86 -5.90 3.06
C LYS A 51 -9.46 -5.97 2.45
N LEU A 52 -8.49 -6.50 3.20
CA LEU A 52 -7.12 -6.70 2.74
C LEU A 52 -7.02 -7.87 1.76
N GLU A 53 -7.75 -8.96 1.99
CA GLU A 53 -7.84 -10.16 1.14
C GLU A 53 -8.62 -9.93 -0.16
N LEU A 54 -9.70 -9.14 -0.12
CA LEU A 54 -10.43 -8.74 -1.33
C LEU A 54 -9.56 -7.94 -2.32
N LYS A 55 -8.55 -7.21 -1.84
CA LYS A 55 -7.51 -6.61 -2.70
C LYS A 55 -6.43 -7.59 -3.14
N LYS A 56 -6.38 -8.79 -2.53
CA LYS A 56 -5.29 -9.75 -2.62
C LYS A 56 -5.65 -11.01 -3.38
N ARG A 57 -6.83 -11.12 -4.01
CA ARG A 57 -7.13 -12.26 -4.89
C ARG A 57 -6.03 -12.33 -5.95
N PRO A 58 -5.12 -13.33 -5.89
CA PRO A 58 -4.11 -13.49 -6.90
C PRO A 58 -4.81 -14.04 -8.13
N THR A 59 -4.77 -13.30 -9.23
CA THR A 59 -4.92 -13.92 -10.55
C THR A 59 -3.78 -14.93 -10.68
N LEU A 60 -4.12 -16.20 -10.92
CA LEU A 60 -3.27 -17.37 -10.66
C LEU A 60 -2.06 -17.55 -11.61
N ASP A 61 -1.71 -16.54 -12.42
CA ASP A 61 -0.65 -16.63 -13.44
C ASP A 61 0.19 -15.34 -13.57
N GLU A 62 0.08 -14.39 -12.65
CA GLU A 62 0.88 -13.15 -12.75
C GLU A 62 2.28 -13.35 -12.14
N PRO A 63 3.37 -12.97 -12.86
CA PRO A 63 4.71 -12.93 -12.30
C PRO A 63 4.70 -12.17 -10.98
N SER A 64 5.36 -12.71 -9.96
CA SER A 64 5.35 -12.09 -8.65
C SER A 64 6.09 -10.75 -8.69
N GLU A 65 5.34 -9.68 -8.40
CA GLU A 65 5.87 -8.32 -8.35
C GLU A 65 6.29 -7.98 -6.91
N ILE A 66 7.59 -7.74 -6.72
CA ILE A 66 8.11 -7.27 -5.43
C ILE A 66 8.37 -5.77 -5.51
N GLU A 67 7.78 -4.99 -4.61
CA GLU A 67 8.09 -3.57 -4.48
C GLU A 67 9.53 -3.40 -3.96
N ILE A 68 10.38 -2.78 -4.77
CA ILE A 68 11.81 -2.61 -4.47
C ILE A 68 12.22 -1.15 -4.37
N GLY A 69 11.30 -0.20 -4.48
CA GLY A 69 11.63 1.22 -4.40
C GLY A 69 10.52 2.15 -4.85
N ALA A 70 10.87 3.43 -4.93
CA ALA A 70 9.98 4.49 -5.36
C ALA A 70 10.74 5.56 -6.14
N ALA A 71 10.01 6.34 -6.96
CA ALA A 71 10.58 7.42 -7.73
C ALA A 71 9.75 8.70 -7.67
N TRP A 72 10.45 9.84 -7.75
CA TRP A 72 9.90 11.18 -7.79
C TRP A 72 10.32 11.84 -9.09
N PHE A 73 9.50 12.76 -9.61
CA PHE A 73 9.98 13.69 -10.63
C PHE A 73 11.08 14.57 -10.02
N ASP A 74 12.15 14.78 -10.77
CA ASP A 74 13.21 15.69 -10.35
C ASP A 74 12.64 17.12 -10.21
N LYS A 75 13.18 17.88 -9.26
CA LYS A 75 12.69 19.24 -8.95
C LYS A 75 12.96 20.24 -10.07
N LYS A 76 14.00 20.01 -10.87
CA LYS A 76 14.46 20.91 -11.93
C LYS A 76 13.99 20.48 -13.31
N SER A 77 13.73 19.18 -13.53
CA SER A 77 13.22 18.68 -14.80
C SER A 77 12.20 17.55 -14.62
N LYS A 78 11.05 17.68 -15.29
CA LYS A 78 10.04 16.61 -15.34
C LYS A 78 10.46 15.43 -16.22
N GLU A 79 11.53 15.56 -16.99
CA GLU A 79 12.08 14.51 -17.87
C GLU A 79 12.98 13.53 -17.11
N LYS A 80 13.29 13.84 -15.84
CA LYS A 80 14.13 13.01 -14.98
C LYS A 80 13.36 12.50 -13.78
N LEU A 81 13.67 11.27 -13.39
CA LEU A 81 13.21 10.67 -12.14
C LEU A 81 14.36 10.52 -11.18
N SER A 82 14.13 10.93 -9.93
CA SER A 82 14.95 10.56 -8.78
C SER A 82 14.38 9.29 -8.17
N VAL A 83 15.14 8.21 -8.27
CA VAL A 83 14.80 6.86 -7.82
C VAL A 83 15.50 6.56 -6.52
N LYS A 84 14.77 5.97 -5.57
CA LYS A 84 15.34 5.39 -4.35
C LYS A 84 14.98 3.91 -4.28
N TYR A 85 15.99 3.04 -4.38
CA TYR A 85 15.80 1.60 -4.18
C TYR A 85 15.81 1.24 -2.69
N SER A 86 14.96 0.32 -2.29
CA SER A 86 14.83 -0.16 -0.92
C SER A 86 16.03 -1.00 -0.47
N LYS A 87 16.69 -1.71 -1.39
CA LYS A 87 17.81 -2.61 -1.09
C LYS A 87 19.03 -1.87 -0.54
N ASP A 88 19.39 -0.75 -1.16
CA ASP A 88 20.60 0.01 -0.82
C ASP A 88 20.31 1.41 -0.27
N GLY A 89 19.06 1.87 -0.34
CA GLY A 89 18.65 3.21 0.06
C GLY A 89 19.27 4.33 -0.79
N LYS A 90 20.00 4.00 -1.86
CA LYS A 90 20.73 4.98 -2.67
C LYS A 90 19.80 5.68 -3.64
N TRP A 91 20.05 6.97 -3.81
CA TRP A 91 19.39 7.78 -4.81
C TRP A 91 20.12 7.67 -6.14
N LYS A 92 19.36 7.42 -7.21
CA LYS A 92 19.85 7.45 -8.59
C LYS A 92 18.93 8.34 -9.42
N ASN A 93 19.50 9.02 -10.40
CA ASN A 93 18.71 9.77 -11.38
C ASN A 93 18.65 8.97 -12.68
N MET A 94 17.51 9.01 -13.34
CA MET A 94 17.29 8.39 -14.65
C MET A 94 16.46 9.31 -15.53
N ASN A 95 16.69 9.27 -16.84
CA ASN A 95 15.83 9.98 -17.78
C ASN A 95 14.63 9.10 -18.11
N ILE A 96 13.47 9.72 -18.22
CA ILE A 96 12.23 9.02 -18.57
C ILE A 96 12.30 8.47 -20.00
N GLU A 97 13.01 9.14 -20.89
CA GLU A 97 13.21 8.73 -22.29
C GLU A 97 13.92 7.38 -22.41
N ASP A 98 14.73 7.01 -21.41
CA ASP A 98 15.43 5.73 -21.35
C ASP A 98 14.50 4.57 -20.93
N LEU A 99 13.23 4.87 -20.60
CA LEU A 99 12.24 3.91 -20.12
C LEU A 99 11.16 3.65 -21.17
N GLU A 100 10.76 2.40 -21.31
CA GLU A 100 9.65 2.01 -22.19
C GLU A 100 8.33 2.45 -21.56
N LYS A 101 7.54 3.27 -22.27
CA LYS A 101 6.22 3.70 -21.79
C LYS A 101 5.22 2.55 -21.88
N ILE A 102 4.55 2.25 -20.78
CA ILE A 102 3.49 1.25 -20.69
C ILE A 102 2.19 1.90 -20.19
N LYS A 103 1.08 1.14 -20.21
CA LYS A 103 -0.25 1.62 -19.82
C LYS A 103 -0.26 2.33 -18.45
N ASP A 104 0.38 1.71 -17.45
CA ASP A 104 0.33 2.17 -16.06
C ASP A 104 1.62 2.87 -15.59
N GLY A 105 2.50 3.29 -16.52
CA GLY A 105 3.73 4.01 -16.20
C GLY A 105 4.88 3.65 -17.15
N TYR A 106 5.98 3.12 -16.60
CA TYR A 106 7.17 2.80 -17.39
C TYR A 106 7.76 1.43 -17.07
N ARG A 107 8.53 0.88 -18.00
CA ARG A 107 9.25 -0.39 -17.89
C ARG A 107 10.71 -0.18 -18.23
N GLN A 108 11.57 -0.87 -17.47
CA GLN A 108 13.01 -0.91 -17.70
C GLN A 108 13.47 -2.36 -17.69
N LYS A 109 14.14 -2.81 -18.75
CA LYS A 109 14.81 -4.11 -18.78
C LYS A 109 16.31 -3.89 -18.62
N THR A 110 16.90 -4.57 -17.64
CA THR A 110 18.36 -4.56 -17.40
C THR A 110 18.86 -5.99 -17.23
N GLY A 111 20.19 -6.17 -17.11
CA GLY A 111 20.77 -7.48 -16.79
C GLY A 111 20.34 -8.05 -15.43
N GLU A 112 19.82 -7.23 -14.52
CA GLU A 112 19.33 -7.68 -13.21
C GLU A 112 17.86 -8.15 -13.23
N GLY A 113 17.15 -7.92 -14.34
CA GLY A 113 15.74 -8.25 -14.50
C GLY A 113 14.91 -7.11 -15.09
N ILE A 114 13.58 -7.28 -14.99
CA ILE A 114 12.59 -6.30 -15.47
C ILE A 114 12.05 -5.51 -14.28
N PHE A 115 12.03 -4.19 -14.44
CA PHE A 115 11.54 -3.25 -13.44
C PHE A 115 10.34 -2.48 -14.00
N ILE A 116 9.28 -2.38 -13.21
CA ILE A 116 8.04 -1.71 -13.56
C ILE A 116 7.83 -0.51 -12.64
N PHE A 117 7.75 0.67 -13.24
CA PHE A 117 7.48 1.94 -12.58
C PHE A 117 5.98 2.23 -12.71
N ARG A 118 5.18 1.81 -11.74
CA ARG A 118 3.73 2.07 -11.73
C ARG A 118 3.46 3.48 -11.24
N LYS A 119 2.78 4.29 -12.05
CA LYS A 119 2.42 5.67 -11.70
C LYS A 119 1.38 5.66 -10.59
N ILE A 120 1.61 6.47 -9.56
CA ILE A 120 0.59 6.78 -8.56
C ILE A 120 -0.28 7.89 -9.15
N PRO A 121 -1.61 7.69 -9.29
CA PRO A 121 -2.51 8.74 -9.76
C PRO A 121 -2.40 9.99 -8.90
N ASP A 122 -2.46 11.17 -9.53
CA ASP A 122 -2.20 12.43 -8.84
C ASP A 122 -3.26 12.69 -7.75
N GLU A 123 -4.51 12.23 -7.93
CA GLU A 123 -5.55 12.30 -6.89
C GLU A 123 -5.24 11.48 -5.63
N LYS A 124 -4.36 10.47 -5.73
CA LYS A 124 -3.91 9.66 -4.58
C LYS A 124 -2.66 10.24 -3.91
N ARG A 125 -2.04 11.28 -4.47
CA ARG A 125 -0.83 11.90 -3.93
C ARG A 125 -1.23 13.08 -3.03
N MET A 126 -1.18 12.87 -1.72
CA MET A 126 -1.54 13.89 -0.73
C MET A 126 -0.63 15.12 -0.75
N ASN A 127 0.63 14.99 -1.18
CA ASN A 127 1.57 16.09 -1.30
C ASN A 127 2.75 15.76 -2.23
N TYR A 128 3.53 16.78 -2.58
CA TYR A 128 4.71 16.65 -3.46
C TYR A 128 5.84 15.79 -2.88
N LYS A 129 5.84 15.51 -1.57
CA LYS A 129 6.83 14.62 -0.94
C LYS A 129 6.50 13.15 -1.18
N MET A 130 5.27 12.83 -1.61
CA MET A 130 4.92 11.49 -2.04
C MET A 130 5.54 11.16 -3.40
N PRO A 131 5.99 9.91 -3.59
CA PRO A 131 6.53 9.47 -4.86
C PRO A 131 5.50 9.61 -5.98
N ALA A 132 6.00 9.78 -7.19
CA ALA A 132 5.19 9.71 -8.41
C ALA A 132 5.04 8.27 -8.90
N PHE A 133 6.01 7.40 -8.61
CA PHE A 133 5.98 6.00 -9.04
C PHE A 133 6.40 5.04 -7.93
N ARG A 134 5.81 3.85 -7.95
CA ARG A 134 6.26 2.65 -7.23
C ARG A 134 7.04 1.77 -8.18
N ILE A 135 8.14 1.19 -7.70
CA ILE A 135 9.03 0.38 -8.52
C ILE A 135 8.91 -1.06 -8.08
N TYR A 136 8.54 -1.92 -9.02
CA TYR A 136 8.41 -3.36 -8.83
C TYR A 136 9.48 -4.07 -9.65
N LYS A 137 10.02 -5.16 -9.10
CA LYS A 137 10.80 -6.12 -9.86
C LYS A 137 9.89 -7.31 -10.17
N LEU A 138 9.86 -7.73 -11.43
CA LEU A 138 9.25 -9.00 -11.82
C LEU A 138 10.23 -10.12 -11.47
N GLU A 139 9.80 -11.05 -10.61
CA GLU A 139 10.50 -12.32 -10.46
C GLU A 139 10.01 -13.29 -11.53
N GLU A 140 10.95 -13.99 -12.18
CA GLU A 140 10.60 -15.15 -12.99
C GLU A 140 10.20 -16.26 -12.03
N ASN A 141 8.94 -16.71 -12.10
CA ASN A 141 8.52 -17.93 -11.43
C ASN A 141 9.26 -19.08 -12.10
N ASN A 142 10.33 -19.58 -11.45
CA ASN A 142 10.96 -20.85 -11.80
C ASN A 142 10.09 -22.02 -11.36
#